data_AF-W4PZZ5-F1
#
_entry.id   AF-W4PZZ5-F1
#
_cell.length_a   1.000
_cell.length_b   1.000
_cell.length_c   1.000
_cell.angle_alpha   90.00
_cell.angle_beta   90.00
_cell.angle_gamma   90.00
#
_symmetry.space_group_name_H-M   'P 1'
#
loop_
_entity.id
_entity.type
_entity.pdbx_description
1 polymer ?
#
loop_
_entity_poly.entity_id
_entity_poly.type
_entity_poly.pdbx_seq_one_letter_code
_entity_poly.pdbx_strand_id
1 'polypeptide(L)'
;MFFVYEHLPFGGFLSIITVLLITTFFITSADSATFVLGMQTTEGDMDPSNWIKVSWGLILSASAIVLMASGGLQALQTAIIVSAFPLTIVLLVMSVGILKIFKTELGGFKRTRKNE
;
A
#
# COMPACT_ATOMS: atom_id res chain seq x y z
N MET A 1 -14.03 -18.06 -2.43
CA MET A 1 -14.22 -17.95 -0.96
C MET A 1 -15.67 -18.16 -0.57
N PHE A 2 -16.62 -17.42 -1.15
CA PHE A 2 -18.06 -17.64 -0.91
C PHE A 2 -18.54 -19.07 -1.24
N PHE A 3 -18.02 -19.68 -2.31
CA PHE A 3 -18.27 -21.09 -2.63
C PHE A 3 -17.82 -22.07 -1.51
N VAL A 4 -16.75 -21.76 -0.79
CA VAL A 4 -16.29 -22.58 0.35
C VAL A 4 -17.27 -22.46 1.52
N TYR A 5 -17.93 -21.31 1.66
CA TYR A 5 -18.90 -21.07 2.73
C TYR A 5 -20.20 -21.84 2.53
N GLU A 6 -20.57 -22.19 1.30
CA GLU A 6 -21.73 -23.06 1.01
C GLU A 6 -21.58 -24.46 1.62
N HIS A 7 -20.35 -24.91 1.86
CA HIS A 7 -20.05 -26.19 2.50
C HIS A 7 -19.89 -26.13 4.02
N LEU A 8 -20.05 -24.95 4.63
CA LEU A 8 -19.91 -24.76 6.07
C LEU A 8 -21.27 -24.50 6.74
N PRO A 9 -21.53 -25.06 7.95
CA PRO A 9 -22.67 -24.64 8.74
C PRO A 9 -22.53 -23.13 9.03
N PHE A 10 -23.62 -22.37 8.85
CA PHE A 10 -23.67 -20.90 8.96
C PHE A 10 -22.99 -20.08 7.84
N GLY A 11 -22.78 -20.65 6.64
CA GLY A 11 -22.15 -19.96 5.50
C GLY A 11 -22.74 -18.59 5.12
N GLY A 12 -24.07 -18.43 5.24
CA GLY A 12 -24.74 -17.14 4.98
C GLY A 12 -24.30 -16.02 5.95
N PHE A 13 -24.19 -16.33 7.24
CA PHE A 13 -23.71 -15.37 8.24
C PHE A 13 -22.24 -15.01 8.02
N LEU A 14 -21.42 -16.01 7.70
CA LEU A 14 -20.00 -15.82 7.42
C LEU A 14 -19.75 -14.97 6.17
N SER A 15 -20.62 -15.07 5.16
CA SER A 15 -20.59 -14.24 3.95
C SER A 15 -20.83 -12.77 4.28
N ILE A 16 -21.80 -12.45 5.14
CA ILE A 16 -22.09 -11.06 5.57
C ILE A 16 -20.89 -10.47 6.30
N ILE A 17 -20.32 -11.20 7.26
CA ILE A 17 -19.12 -10.78 7.98
C ILE A 17 -17.95 -10.54 7.01
N THR A 18 -17.76 -11.45 6.06
CA THR A 18 -16.67 -11.34 5.08
C THR A 18 -16.82 -10.10 4.20
N VAL A 19 -18.02 -9.80 3.73
CA VAL A 19 -18.28 -8.57 2.96
C VAL A 19 -17.95 -7.34 3.80
N LEU A 20 -18.42 -7.27 5.06
CA LEU A 20 -18.10 -6.16 5.96
C LEU A 20 -16.59 -6.00 6.19
N LEU A 21 -15.87 -7.10 6.41
CA LEU A 21 -14.42 -7.10 6.59
C LEU A 21 -13.70 -6.62 5.34
N ILE A 22 -14.03 -7.16 4.17
CA ILE A 22 -13.39 -6.74 2.91
C ILE A 22 -13.66 -5.26 2.63
N THR A 23 -14.89 -4.78 2.82
CA THR A 23 -15.24 -3.38 2.60
C THR A 23 -14.48 -2.46 3.56
N THR A 24 -14.43 -2.77 4.86
CA THR A 24 -13.73 -1.94 5.84
C THR A 24 -12.22 -1.92 5.59
N PHE A 25 -11.60 -3.08 5.36
CA PHE A 25 -10.17 -3.17 4.99
C PHE A 25 -9.87 -2.41 3.69
N PHE A 26 -10.76 -2.50 2.70
CA PHE A 26 -10.60 -1.77 1.44
C PHE A 26 -10.63 -0.26 1.66
N ILE A 27 -11.58 0.25 2.45
CA ILE A 27 -11.69 1.70 2.75
C ILE A 27 -10.44 2.20 3.49
N THR A 28 -10.01 1.50 4.55
CA THR A 28 -8.81 1.89 5.31
C THR A 28 -7.54 1.85 4.46
N SER A 29 -7.41 0.84 3.59
CA SER A 29 -6.27 0.74 2.67
C SER A 29 -6.29 1.83 1.60
N ALA A 30 -7.46 2.18 1.07
CA ALA A 30 -7.62 3.23 0.08
C ALA A 30 -7.31 4.61 0.68
N ASP A 31 -7.77 4.87 1.90
CA ASP A 31 -7.47 6.09 2.65
C ASP A 31 -5.95 6.27 2.84
N SER A 32 -5.27 5.22 3.31
CA SER A 32 -3.81 5.23 3.47
C SER A 32 -3.06 5.46 2.15
N ALA A 33 -3.53 4.86 1.05
CA ALA A 33 -2.92 5.02 -0.28
C ALA A 33 -3.06 6.46 -0.81
N THR A 34 -4.25 7.03 -0.73
CA THR A 34 -4.51 8.41 -1.18
C THR A 34 -3.79 9.44 -0.30
N PHE A 35 -3.63 9.16 1.00
CA PHE A 35 -2.82 9.97 1.90
C PHE A 35 -1.35 10.00 1.47
N VAL A 36 -0.73 8.84 1.22
CA VAL A 36 0.67 8.76 0.76
C VAL A 36 0.86 9.45 -0.59
N LEU A 37 -0.05 9.25 -1.55
CA LEU A 37 0.00 9.95 -2.82
C LEU A 37 -0.15 11.47 -2.65
N GLY A 38 -1.06 11.90 -1.77
CA GLY A 38 -1.24 13.29 -1.38
C GLY A 38 0.08 13.91 -0.93
N MET A 39 0.71 13.33 0.11
CA MET A 39 1.99 13.82 0.65
C MET A 39 3.07 13.93 -0.42
N GLN A 40 3.20 12.93 -1.30
CA GLN A 40 4.20 12.94 -2.36
C GLN A 40 3.94 14.04 -3.41
N THR A 41 2.69 14.45 -3.59
CA THR A 41 2.30 15.48 -4.56
C THR A 41 2.21 16.89 -3.97
N THR A 42 2.39 17.02 -2.66
CA THR A 42 2.42 18.28 -1.91
C THR A 42 3.80 18.54 -1.30
N GLU A 43 4.87 18.17 -2.00
CA GLU A 43 6.27 18.38 -1.57
C GLU A 43 6.60 17.80 -0.18
N GLY A 44 5.90 16.74 0.23
CA GLY A 44 6.10 16.10 1.53
C GLY A 44 5.30 16.74 2.68
N ASP A 45 4.27 17.54 2.39
CA ASP A 45 3.33 18.01 3.40
C ASP A 45 2.72 16.83 4.17
N MET A 46 2.83 16.87 5.49
CA MET A 46 2.38 15.80 6.40
C MET A 46 0.86 15.82 6.63
N ASP A 47 0.17 16.89 6.21
CA ASP A 47 -1.29 16.97 6.23
C ASP A 47 -1.85 17.48 4.89
N PRO A 48 -1.81 16.64 3.82
CA PRO A 48 -2.33 17.04 2.53
C PRO A 48 -3.83 17.32 2.62
N SER A 49 -4.28 18.39 1.96
CA SER A 49 -5.68 18.79 1.91
C SER A 49 -6.59 17.63 1.45
N ASN A 50 -7.77 17.52 2.04
CA ASN A 50 -8.76 16.48 1.72
C ASN A 50 -9.14 16.48 0.23
N TRP A 51 -9.09 17.62 -0.46
CA TRP A 51 -9.34 17.71 -1.90
C TRP A 51 -8.33 16.92 -2.75
N ILE A 52 -7.07 16.88 -2.31
CA ILE A 52 -5.99 16.17 -2.99
C ILE A 52 -6.15 14.65 -2.80
N LYS A 53 -6.56 14.22 -1.60
CA LYS A 53 -6.87 12.81 -1.33
C LYS A 53 -8.02 12.32 -2.21
N VAL A 54 -9.09 13.13 -2.34
CA VAL A 54 -10.25 12.80 -3.19
C VAL A 54 -9.88 12.74 -4.67
N SER A 55 -9.06 13.67 -5.17
CA SER A 55 -8.64 13.64 -6.58
C SER A 55 -7.83 12.38 -6.90
N TRP A 56 -6.90 11.99 -6.05
CA TRP A 56 -6.15 10.74 -6.19
C TRP A 56 -7.05 9.51 -6.08
N GLY A 57 -8.00 9.50 -5.16
CA GLY A 57 -8.99 8.42 -5.04
C GLY A 57 -9.83 8.23 -6.31
N LEU A 58 -10.24 9.33 -6.95
CA LEU A 58 -10.95 9.29 -8.24
C LEU A 58 -10.06 8.76 -9.37
N ILE A 59 -8.81 9.21 -9.45
CA ILE A 59 -7.87 8.74 -10.49
C ILE A 59 -7.59 7.25 -10.35
N LEU A 60 -7.39 6.75 -9.13
CA LEU A 60 -7.17 5.32 -8.86
C LEU A 60 -8.40 4.49 -9.25
N SER A 61 -9.61 4.94 -8.87
CA SER A 61 -10.86 4.26 -9.19
C SER A 61 -11.13 4.23 -10.70
N ALA A 62 -10.91 5.36 -11.38
CA ALA A 62 -11.04 5.45 -12.83
C ALA A 62 -10.04 4.51 -13.54
N SER A 63 -8.79 4.49 -13.09
CA SER A 63 -7.75 3.61 -13.64
C SER A 63 -8.08 2.13 -13.46
N ALA A 64 -8.64 1.75 -12.30
CA ALA A 64 -9.10 0.39 -12.05
C ALA A 64 -10.23 -0.02 -13.01
N ILE A 65 -11.21 0.87 -13.24
CA ILE A 65 -12.30 0.62 -14.20
C ILE A 65 -11.76 0.44 -15.62
N VAL A 66 -10.85 1.31 -16.06
CA VAL A 66 -10.26 1.24 -17.41
C VAL A 66 -9.46 -0.05 -17.60
N LEU A 67 -8.63 -0.45 -16.62
CA LEU A 67 -7.86 -1.68 -16.69
C LEU A 67 -8.75 -2.93 -16.64
N MET A 68 -9.82 -2.90 -15.84
CA MET A 68 -10.79 -3.99 -15.80
C MET A 68 -11.53 -4.11 -17.15
N ALA A 69 -11.87 -2.99 -17.78
CA ALA A 69 -12.55 -2.99 -19.08
C ALA A 69 -11.65 -3.44 -20.24
N SER A 70 -10.33 -3.20 -20.18
CA SER A 70 -9.41 -3.49 -21.29
C SER A 70 -9.02 -4.96 -21.39
N GLY A 71 -8.82 -5.64 -20.26
CA GLY A 71 -8.39 -7.04 -20.25
C GLY A 71 -8.68 -7.76 -18.93
N GLY A 72 -9.63 -7.24 -18.16
CA GLY A 72 -10.09 -7.85 -16.91
C GLY A 72 -8.99 -8.03 -15.88
N LEU A 73 -9.07 -9.15 -15.15
CA LEU A 73 -8.14 -9.46 -14.06
C LEU A 73 -6.69 -9.60 -14.54
N GLN A 74 -6.47 -10.16 -15.73
CA GLN A 74 -5.13 -10.40 -16.25
C GLN A 74 -4.41 -9.09 -16.60
N ALA A 75 -5.13 -8.13 -17.18
CA ALA A 75 -4.60 -6.79 -17.41
C ALA A 75 -4.23 -6.09 -16.09
N LEU A 76 -5.10 -6.18 -15.07
CA LEU A 76 -4.84 -5.61 -13.75
C LEU A 76 -3.59 -6.22 -13.09
N GLN A 77 -3.46 -7.55 -13.11
CA GLN A 77 -2.28 -8.24 -12.56
C GLN A 77 -0.99 -7.85 -13.28
N THR A 78 -1.04 -7.77 -14.61
CA THR A 78 0.12 -7.37 -15.42
C THR A 78 0.56 -5.94 -15.09
N ALA A 79 -0.38 -5.00 -14.99
CA ALA A 79 -0.11 -3.62 -14.64
C ALA A 79 0.55 -3.48 -13.24
N ILE A 80 0.07 -4.25 -12.27
CA ILE A 80 0.65 -4.29 -10.91
C ILE A 80 2.09 -4.83 -10.95
N ILE A 81 2.35 -5.91 -11.69
CA ILE A 81 3.71 -6.50 -11.78
C ILE A 81 4.68 -5.51 -12.43
N VAL A 82 4.29 -4.91 -13.56
CA VAL A 82 5.13 -3.97 -14.30
C VAL A 82 5.43 -2.72 -13.49
N SER A 83 4.46 -2.19 -12.74
CA SER A 83 4.65 -1.01 -11.88
C SER A 83 5.45 -1.31 -10.60
N ALA A 84 5.29 -2.50 -10.00
CA ALA A 84 6.02 -2.89 -8.79
C ALA A 84 7.51 -3.20 -9.04
N PHE A 85 7.86 -3.62 -10.27
CA PHE A 85 9.22 -3.98 -10.63
C PHE A 85 10.27 -2.88 -10.39
N PRO A 86 10.14 -1.64 -10.94
CA PRO A 86 11.10 -0.57 -10.67
C PRO A 86 11.13 -0.16 -9.19
N LEU A 87 9.98 -0.15 -8.51
CA LEU A 87 9.90 0.19 -7.08
C LEU A 87 10.69 -0.81 -6.22
N THR A 88 10.71 -2.08 -6.60
CA THR A 88 11.49 -3.12 -5.90
C THR A 88 12.99 -2.80 -5.91
N ILE A 89 13.53 -2.30 -7.03
CA ILE A 89 14.95 -1.89 -7.13
C ILE A 89 15.23 -0.74 -6.15
N VAL A 90 14.34 0.24 -6.09
CA VAL A 90 14.46 1.37 -5.15
C VAL A 90 14.45 0.90 -3.70
N LEU A 91 13.53 -0.02 -3.35
CA LEU A 91 13.45 -0.59 -2.00
C LEU A 91 14.70 -1.37 -1.61
N LEU A 92 15.34 -2.08 -2.55
CA LEU A 92 16.62 -2.77 -2.30
C LEU A 92 17.74 -1.77 -1.99
N VAL A 93 17.84 -0.68 -2.75
CA VAL A 93 18.82 0.39 -2.50
C VAL A 93 18.57 1.05 -1.14
N MET A 94 17.31 1.37 -0.82
CA MET A 94 16.93 1.92 0.48
C MET A 94 17.30 0.98 1.62
N SER A 95 17.08 -0.33 1.47
CA SER A 95 17.43 -1.33 2.48
C SER A 95 18.92 -1.35 2.78
N VAL A 96 19.78 -1.27 1.74
CA VAL A 96 21.23 -1.14 1.91
C VAL A 96 21.60 0.18 2.59
N GLY A 97 20.92 1.28 2.25
CA GLY A 97 21.09 2.57 2.89
C GLY A 97 20.80 2.54 4.39
N ILE A 98 19.67 1.93 4.78
CA ILE A 98 19.28 1.75 6.18
C ILE A 98 20.33 0.93 6.94
N LEU A 99 20.82 -0.17 6.37
CA LEU A 99 21.87 -0.98 7.00
C LEU A 99 23.18 -0.20 7.19
N LYS A 100 23.53 0.68 6.26
CA LYS A 100 24.71 1.55 6.36
C LYS A 100 24.54 2.59 7.48
N ILE A 101 23.38 3.24 7.54
CA ILE A 101 23.06 4.22 8.58
C ILE A 101 23.09 3.55 9.95
N PHE A 102 22.42 2.40 10.09
CA PHE A 102 22.37 1.66 11.35
C PHE A 102 23.76 1.23 11.85
N LYS A 103 24.65 0.78 10.95
CA LYS A 103 26.06 0.47 11.29
C LYS A 103 26.86 1.72 11.69
N THR A 104 26.57 2.86 11.08
CA THR A 104 27.24 4.14 11.37
C THR A 104 26.84 4.64 12.76
N GLU A 105 25.55 4.63 13.08
CA GLU A 105 25.00 4.99 14.40
C GLU A 105 25.54 4.10 15.52
N LEU A 106 25.56 2.77 15.33
CA LEU A 106 26.13 1.84 16.30
C LEU A 106 27.64 2.03 16.50
N GLY A 107 28.37 2.36 15.44
CA GLY A 107 29.79 2.70 15.50
C GLY A 107 30.07 4.01 16.25
N GLY A 108 29.20 5.01 16.08
CA GLY A 108 29.21 6.27 16.82
C GLY A 108 28.96 6.05 18.32
N PHE A 109 27.97 5.23 18.67
CA PHE A 109 27.61 4.93 20.06
C PHE A 109 28.75 4.23 20.84
N LYS A 110 29.49 3.33 20.20
CA LYS A 110 30.69 2.70 20.80
C LYS A 110 31.84 3.67 21.05
N ARG A 111 31.91 4.77 20.30
CA ARG A 111 33.00 5.74 20.40
C ARG A 111 32.78 6.73 21.54
N THR A 112 31.53 7.15 21.77
CA THR A 112 31.15 8.02 22.90
C THR A 112 31.39 7.34 24.24
N ARG A 113 31.04 6.05 24.37
CA ARG A 113 31.20 5.28 25.61
C ARG A 113 32.64 4.87 25.95
N LYS A 114 33.60 5.05 25.03
CA LYS A 114 35.04 4.78 25.27
C LYS A 114 35.78 6.03 25.77
N ASN A 115 35.16 7.20 25.65
CA ASN A 115 35.74 8.48 26.04
C ASN A 115 35.18 9.02 27.37
N GLU A 116 34.27 8.28 28.01
CA GLU A 116 33.91 8.37 29.43
C GLU A 116 34.65 7.26 30.20
#